data_AF-A0A2M8NPI7-F1
#
_entry.id   AF-A0A2M8NPI7-F1
#
_cell.length_a   1.000
_cell.length_b   1.000
_cell.length_c   1.000
_cell.angle_alpha   90.00
_cell.angle_beta   90.00
_cell.angle_gamma   90.00
#
_symmetry.space_group_name_H-M   'P 1'
#
loop_
_entity.id
_entity.type
_entity.pdbx_description
1 polymer ?
#
loop_
_entity_poly.entity_id
_entity_poly.type
_entity_poly.pdbx_seq_one_letter_code
_entity_poly.pdbx_strand_id
1 'polypeptide(L)'
;PAVAARIARIERYARTADVPQHALIKMGKLGVVMDRWMVDNALDATAIQCWTSMEEYFGVVPCTIMSMASNGLMPSACETDIAGTAAMLALALASGKPSALVDWNNNYGDDPNKGVVFHCSNLPKDVFVDEIPVMHYQEIIAGTVGRDGTYGTIYGRVSKNPFTYLRISTDDLEGRITAYVGEGVFTDDPIDTFGGYGVVEVPRFQELLAYICEHGYEHHVTINQARVASAIDEAFNKYLGWATHYHK
;
A
#
# COMPACT_ATOMS: atom_id res chain seq x y z
N PRO A 1 1.08 -29.13 8.80
CA PRO A 1 2.16 -28.39 9.50
C PRO A 1 2.34 -26.94 8.99
N ALA A 2 2.66 -26.71 7.70
CA ALA A 2 2.96 -25.37 7.17
C ALA A 2 1.78 -24.38 7.27
N VAL A 3 0.56 -24.81 6.92
CA VAL A 3 -0.64 -23.97 7.01
C VAL A 3 -0.92 -23.54 8.45
N ALA A 4 -0.84 -24.46 9.42
CA ALA A 4 -1.05 -24.14 10.83
C ALA A 4 -0.01 -23.12 11.35
N ALA A 5 1.25 -23.27 10.95
CA ALA A 5 2.30 -22.30 11.29
C ALA A 5 2.04 -20.92 10.67
N ARG A 6 1.53 -20.88 9.42
CA ARG A 6 1.17 -19.62 8.75
C ARG A 6 -0.03 -18.95 9.43
N ILE A 7 -1.06 -19.71 9.82
CA ILE A 7 -2.21 -19.18 10.59
C ILE A 7 -1.71 -18.57 11.90
N ALA A 8 -0.87 -19.27 12.65
CA ALA A 8 -0.31 -18.73 13.89
C ALA A 8 0.50 -17.44 13.68
N ARG A 9 1.16 -17.27 12.52
CA ARG A 9 1.81 -16.00 12.17
C ARG A 9 0.81 -14.89 11.87
N ILE A 10 -0.28 -15.20 11.17
CA ILE A 10 -1.38 -14.25 10.89
C ILE A 10 -2.00 -13.77 12.20
N GLU A 11 -2.31 -14.67 13.13
CA GLU A 11 -2.92 -14.35 14.42
C GLU A 11 -2.00 -13.52 15.34
N ARG A 12 -0.67 -13.65 15.18
CA ARG A 12 0.30 -12.76 15.85
C ARG A 12 0.46 -11.41 15.16
N TYR A 13 0.11 -11.33 13.87
CA TYR A 13 0.29 -10.14 13.05
C TYR A 13 -0.92 -9.19 13.15
N ALA A 14 -2.13 -9.73 13.23
CA ALA A 14 -3.37 -8.98 13.31
C ALA A 14 -4.38 -9.62 14.27
N ARG A 15 -5.24 -8.80 14.89
CA ARG A 15 -6.38 -9.25 15.71
C ARG A 15 -7.40 -9.92 14.79
N THR A 16 -7.75 -11.16 15.10
CA THR A 16 -8.56 -12.05 14.23
C THR A 16 -9.79 -12.63 14.93
N ALA A 17 -10.17 -12.09 16.10
CA ALA A 17 -11.26 -12.62 16.92
C ALA A 17 -12.59 -12.75 16.16
N ASP A 18 -12.89 -11.80 15.27
CA ASP A 18 -14.14 -11.76 14.49
C ASP A 18 -13.99 -12.34 13.07
N VAL A 19 -12.87 -13.01 12.79
CA VAL A 19 -12.58 -13.62 11.49
C VAL A 19 -12.97 -15.10 11.50
N PRO A 20 -13.84 -15.56 10.58
CA PRO A 20 -14.22 -16.97 10.52
C PRO A 20 -13.01 -17.90 10.32
N GLN A 21 -12.99 -19.03 11.03
CA GLN A 21 -11.89 -19.99 10.96
C GLN A 21 -11.61 -20.48 9.53
N HIS A 22 -12.65 -20.63 8.70
CA HIS A 22 -12.47 -21.05 7.31
C HIS A 22 -11.71 -20.02 6.48
N ALA A 23 -11.89 -18.72 6.74
CA ALA A 23 -11.15 -17.64 6.09
C ALA A 23 -9.68 -17.67 6.51
N LEU A 24 -9.39 -17.85 7.81
CA LEU A 24 -8.03 -18.03 8.32
C LEU A 24 -7.32 -19.22 7.66
N ILE A 25 -8.02 -20.34 7.47
CA ILE A 25 -7.47 -21.51 6.78
C ILE A 25 -7.14 -21.18 5.31
N LYS A 26 -8.03 -20.50 4.60
CA LYS A 26 -7.82 -20.08 3.20
C LYS A 26 -6.62 -19.12 3.08
N MET A 27 -6.54 -18.09 3.92
CA MET A 27 -5.39 -17.18 3.97
C MET A 27 -4.08 -17.90 4.37
N GLY A 28 -4.15 -18.84 5.30
CA GLY A 28 -3.01 -19.67 5.69
C GLY A 28 -2.47 -20.49 4.51
N LYS A 29 -3.36 -21.06 3.68
CA LYS A 29 -2.97 -21.76 2.44
C LYS A 29 -2.39 -20.79 1.40
N LEU A 30 -3.06 -19.66 1.16
CA LEU A 30 -2.59 -18.63 0.24
C LEU A 30 -1.19 -18.14 0.61
N GLY A 31 -0.97 -17.80 1.88
CA GLY A 31 0.33 -17.36 2.37
C GLY A 31 1.44 -18.38 2.18
N VAL A 32 1.16 -19.68 2.39
CA VAL A 32 2.15 -20.74 2.12
C VAL A 32 2.50 -20.84 0.64
N VAL A 33 1.51 -20.71 -0.25
CA VAL A 33 1.74 -20.73 -1.70
C VAL A 33 2.53 -19.50 -2.15
N MET A 34 2.13 -18.31 -1.68
CA MET A 34 2.82 -17.06 -2.00
C MET A 34 4.26 -17.06 -1.51
N ASP A 35 4.51 -17.44 -0.25
CA ASP A 35 5.87 -17.51 0.32
C ASP A 35 6.78 -18.42 -0.53
N ARG A 36 6.27 -19.59 -0.96
CA ARG A 36 7.02 -20.52 -1.81
C ARG A 36 7.24 -19.97 -3.21
N TRP A 37 6.19 -19.44 -3.83
CA TRP A 37 6.25 -18.91 -5.19
C TRP A 37 7.27 -17.76 -5.30
N MET A 38 7.30 -16.87 -4.31
CA MET A 38 8.30 -15.81 -4.21
C MET A 38 9.73 -16.35 -4.19
N VAL A 39 10.00 -17.36 -3.33
CA VAL A 39 11.33 -17.98 -3.20
C VAL A 39 11.73 -18.74 -4.47
N ASP A 40 10.84 -19.60 -4.97
CA ASP A 40 11.11 -20.48 -6.10
C ASP A 40 11.40 -19.71 -7.39
N ASN A 41 10.88 -18.47 -7.51
CA ASN A 41 11.05 -17.60 -8.68
C ASN A 41 12.00 -16.42 -8.41
N ALA A 42 12.63 -16.34 -7.23
CA ALA A 42 13.53 -15.25 -6.83
C ALA A 42 12.92 -13.85 -7.05
N LEU A 43 11.70 -13.65 -6.54
CA LEU A 43 10.95 -12.39 -6.68
C LEU A 43 11.17 -11.48 -5.48
N ASP A 44 11.33 -10.17 -5.73
CA ASP A 44 11.51 -9.15 -4.68
C ASP A 44 10.21 -8.43 -4.29
N ALA A 45 9.20 -8.46 -5.17
CA ALA A 45 7.95 -7.74 -4.97
C ALA A 45 6.80 -8.37 -5.80
N THR A 46 5.56 -7.99 -5.49
CA THR A 46 4.36 -8.45 -6.20
C THR A 46 3.40 -7.31 -6.50
N ALA A 47 2.61 -7.46 -7.56
CA ALA A 47 1.37 -6.72 -7.77
C ALA A 47 0.27 -7.77 -7.95
N ILE A 48 -0.80 -7.68 -7.18
CA ILE A 48 -1.84 -8.71 -7.14
C ILE A 48 -3.16 -8.09 -7.55
N GLN A 49 -3.85 -8.74 -8.49
CA GLN A 49 -5.27 -8.49 -8.73
C GLN A 49 -6.05 -8.95 -7.49
N CYS A 50 -6.18 -8.04 -6.52
CA CYS A 50 -6.65 -8.35 -5.19
C CYS A 50 -8.17 -8.58 -5.13
N TRP A 51 -8.90 -8.13 -6.16
CA TRP A 51 -10.33 -8.37 -6.38
C TRP A 51 -10.65 -8.35 -7.89
N THR A 52 -11.71 -8.99 -8.39
CA THR A 52 -12.63 -9.94 -7.70
C THR A 52 -12.16 -11.39 -7.80
N SER A 53 -11.07 -11.66 -8.52
CA SER A 53 -10.60 -13.02 -8.78
C SER A 53 -10.25 -13.76 -7.48
N MET A 54 -9.81 -13.06 -6.45
CA MET A 54 -9.45 -13.68 -5.18
C MET A 54 -10.68 -14.23 -4.45
N GLU A 55 -11.76 -13.47 -4.46
CA GLU A 55 -13.04 -13.81 -3.86
C GLU A 55 -13.73 -14.93 -4.63
N GLU A 56 -13.76 -14.84 -5.96
CA GLU A 56 -14.40 -15.83 -6.83
C GLU A 56 -13.73 -17.21 -6.74
N TYR A 57 -12.40 -17.26 -6.77
CA TYR A 57 -11.66 -18.53 -6.83
C TYR A 57 -11.19 -19.05 -5.47
N PHE A 58 -10.93 -18.16 -4.51
CA PHE A 58 -10.36 -18.54 -3.20
C PHE A 58 -11.26 -18.14 -2.02
N GLY A 59 -12.19 -17.21 -2.21
CA GLY A 59 -13.16 -16.77 -1.20
C GLY A 59 -12.52 -16.14 0.03
N VAL A 60 -11.48 -15.31 -0.19
CA VAL A 60 -10.85 -14.37 0.75
C VAL A 60 -10.18 -13.25 -0.06
N VAL A 61 -9.93 -12.10 0.56
CA VAL A 61 -9.02 -11.09 0.00
C VAL A 61 -7.57 -11.36 0.44
N PRO A 62 -6.55 -11.06 -0.40
CA PRO A 62 -5.14 -11.37 -0.08
C PRO A 62 -4.48 -10.39 0.89
N CYS A 63 -5.18 -9.32 1.29
CA CYS A 63 -4.60 -8.12 1.88
C CYS A 63 -3.69 -8.36 3.09
N THR A 64 -4.03 -9.25 4.01
CA THR A 64 -3.16 -9.56 5.17
C THR A 64 -1.84 -10.22 4.74
N ILE A 65 -1.87 -11.10 3.74
CA ILE A 65 -0.66 -11.76 3.25
C ILE A 65 0.25 -10.74 2.56
N MET A 66 -0.35 -9.83 1.77
CA MET A 66 0.34 -8.72 1.12
C MET A 66 0.94 -7.73 2.13
N SER A 67 0.19 -7.42 3.18
CA SER A 67 0.62 -6.58 4.30
C SER A 67 1.84 -7.19 5.01
N MET A 68 1.79 -8.48 5.34
CA MET A 68 2.91 -9.21 5.94
C MET A 68 4.15 -9.23 5.04
N ALA A 69 3.98 -9.36 3.72
CA ALA A 69 5.09 -9.33 2.76
C ALA A 69 5.75 -7.94 2.72
N SER A 70 4.93 -6.88 2.57
CA SER A 70 5.42 -5.50 2.55
C SER A 70 6.12 -5.11 3.85
N ASN A 71 5.61 -5.60 5.00
CA ASN A 71 6.25 -5.41 6.30
C ASN A 71 7.59 -6.14 6.43
N GLY A 72 7.81 -7.18 5.63
CA GLY A 72 9.08 -7.90 5.50
C GLY A 72 9.99 -7.33 4.40
N LEU A 73 9.74 -6.10 3.93
CA LEU A 73 10.47 -5.42 2.86
C LEU A 73 10.34 -6.08 1.48
N MET A 74 9.28 -6.88 1.26
CA MET A 74 8.89 -7.38 -0.06
C MET A 74 7.55 -6.76 -0.46
N PRO A 75 7.56 -5.57 -1.09
CA PRO A 75 6.33 -4.84 -1.41
C PRO A 75 5.30 -5.67 -2.18
N SER A 76 4.03 -5.46 -1.86
CA SER A 76 2.92 -6.12 -2.52
C SER A 76 1.81 -5.11 -2.80
N ALA A 77 1.71 -4.62 -4.04
CA ALA A 77 0.70 -3.66 -4.47
C ALA A 77 -0.63 -4.33 -4.79
N CYS A 78 -1.73 -3.63 -4.54
CA CYS A 78 -3.07 -4.05 -4.95
C CYS A 78 -3.30 -3.77 -6.45
N GLU A 79 -4.41 -4.30 -6.97
CA GLU A 79 -4.98 -3.96 -8.28
C GLU A 79 -4.03 -4.15 -9.47
N THR A 80 -3.04 -5.02 -9.32
CA THR A 80 -2.01 -5.27 -10.35
C THR A 80 -1.23 -4.00 -10.71
N ASP A 81 -1.10 -3.05 -9.78
CA ASP A 81 -0.36 -1.81 -10.01
C ASP A 81 1.16 -2.05 -10.02
N ILE A 82 1.70 -2.45 -11.17
CA ILE A 82 3.12 -2.75 -11.36
C ILE A 82 4.00 -1.51 -11.15
N ALA A 83 3.56 -0.34 -11.60
CA ALA A 83 4.30 0.90 -11.44
C ALA A 83 4.32 1.33 -9.95
N GLY A 84 3.19 1.17 -9.26
CA GLY A 84 3.09 1.28 -7.81
C GLY A 84 4.02 0.30 -7.08
N THR A 85 4.06 -0.97 -7.48
CA THR A 85 5.00 -1.95 -6.89
C THR A 85 6.46 -1.52 -7.05
N ALA A 86 6.85 -1.05 -8.22
CA ALA A 86 8.21 -0.56 -8.47
C ALA A 86 8.53 0.66 -7.58
N ALA A 87 7.58 1.57 -7.40
CA ALA A 87 7.73 2.73 -6.53
C ALA A 87 7.85 2.31 -5.05
N MET A 88 7.03 1.37 -4.59
CA MET A 88 7.13 0.83 -3.23
C MET A 88 8.49 0.19 -2.97
N LEU A 89 9.02 -0.55 -3.95
CA LEU A 89 10.33 -1.20 -3.88
C LEU A 89 11.47 -0.17 -3.85
N ALA A 90 11.42 0.85 -4.71
CA ALA A 90 12.41 1.93 -4.68
C ALA A 90 12.47 2.62 -3.30
N LEU A 91 11.31 2.94 -2.73
CA LEU A 91 11.24 3.52 -1.38
C LEU A 91 11.73 2.57 -0.29
N ALA A 92 11.40 1.27 -0.37
CA ALA A 92 11.85 0.28 0.60
C ALA A 92 13.37 0.10 0.56
N LEU A 93 13.96 0.08 -0.64
CA LEU A 93 15.41 0.00 -0.84
C LEU A 93 16.14 1.26 -0.33
N ALA A 94 15.56 2.44 -0.56
CA ALA A 94 16.16 3.70 -0.11
C ALA A 94 16.10 3.89 1.41
N SER A 95 15.05 3.39 2.06
CA SER A 95 14.78 3.64 3.48
C SER A 95 15.13 2.48 4.42
N GLY A 96 15.16 1.24 3.91
CA GLY A 96 15.15 0.04 4.74
C GLY A 96 13.85 -0.16 5.54
N LYS A 97 12.77 0.56 5.20
CA LYS A 97 11.47 0.52 5.88
C LYS A 97 10.35 0.04 4.96
N PRO A 98 9.26 -0.51 5.50
CA PRO A 98 8.09 -0.90 4.72
C PRO A 98 7.45 0.30 3.99
N SER A 99 7.10 0.08 2.73
CA SER A 99 6.32 1.01 1.91
C SER A 99 4.87 0.57 1.84
N ALA A 100 3.98 1.51 1.57
CA ALA A 100 2.54 1.28 1.44
C ALA A 100 2.02 1.94 0.17
N LEU A 101 0.91 1.43 -0.40
CA LEU A 101 0.21 2.02 -1.53
C LEU A 101 -1.12 2.60 -1.02
N VAL A 102 -1.38 3.85 -1.35
CA VAL A 102 -2.58 4.59 -0.93
C VAL A 102 -3.11 5.45 -2.07
N ASP A 103 -4.32 5.96 -1.92
CA ASP A 103 -4.96 6.89 -2.83
C ASP A 103 -4.80 8.31 -2.28
N TRP A 104 -4.53 9.27 -3.16
CA TRP A 104 -4.92 10.66 -2.88
C TRP A 104 -6.45 10.75 -2.92
N ASN A 105 -7.10 10.76 -1.76
CA ASN A 105 -8.55 10.55 -1.69
C ASN A 105 -9.35 11.86 -1.64
N ASN A 106 -9.24 12.62 -0.55
CA ASN A 106 -10.02 13.84 -0.34
C ASN A 106 -9.16 14.96 0.25
N ASN A 107 -9.56 16.22 0.05
CA ASN A 107 -9.04 17.31 0.87
C ASN A 107 -9.48 17.14 2.33
N TYR A 108 -8.66 17.60 3.28
CA TYR A 108 -9.00 17.52 4.70
C TYR A 108 -9.36 18.90 5.27
N GLY A 109 -10.67 19.11 5.50
CA GLY A 109 -11.19 20.38 5.99
C GLY A 109 -10.91 21.53 5.03
N ASP A 110 -10.58 22.70 5.58
CA ASP A 110 -10.32 23.93 4.83
C ASP A 110 -8.81 24.20 4.60
N ASP A 111 -7.92 23.32 5.07
CA ASP A 111 -6.47 23.50 4.93
C ASP A 111 -6.02 23.05 3.52
N PRO A 112 -5.53 23.98 2.67
CA PRO A 112 -5.16 23.65 1.29
C PRO A 112 -3.96 22.70 1.19
N ASN A 113 -3.19 22.53 2.26
CA ASN A 113 -2.04 21.63 2.29
C ASN A 113 -2.35 20.26 2.88
N LYS A 114 -3.59 20.02 3.33
CA LYS A 114 -3.98 18.74 3.94
C LYS A 114 -4.88 17.90 3.06
N GLY A 115 -4.59 16.61 3.06
CA GLY A 115 -5.35 15.59 2.34
C GLY A 115 -5.56 14.34 3.18
N VAL A 116 -6.59 13.60 2.85
CA VAL A 116 -6.85 12.24 3.31
C VAL A 116 -6.21 11.29 2.32
N VAL A 117 -5.41 10.36 2.85
CA VAL A 117 -5.02 9.16 2.11
C VAL A 117 -5.80 7.96 2.63
N PHE A 118 -6.12 7.05 1.72
CA PHE A 118 -6.90 5.86 2.00
C PHE A 118 -6.46 4.72 1.11
N HIS A 119 -6.64 3.49 1.58
CA HIS A 119 -6.68 2.31 0.72
C HIS A 119 -7.62 1.30 1.37
N CYS A 120 -8.25 0.43 0.56
CA CYS A 120 -9.07 -0.67 1.11
C CYS A 120 -8.26 -1.52 2.12
N SER A 121 -6.94 -1.55 1.94
CA SER A 121 -5.86 -1.81 2.90
C SER A 121 -5.31 -3.23 2.98
N ASN A 122 -4.13 -3.31 2.40
CA ASN A 122 -3.06 -4.29 2.53
C ASN A 122 -1.80 -3.61 3.14
N LEU A 123 -1.95 -2.47 3.83
CA LEU A 123 -0.78 -1.68 4.29
C LEU A 123 0.02 -2.48 5.34
N PRO A 124 1.35 -2.39 5.36
CA PRO A 124 2.19 -3.06 6.36
C PRO A 124 1.88 -2.53 7.76
N LYS A 125 1.77 -3.42 8.76
CA LYS A 125 1.38 -3.03 10.11
C LYS A 125 2.28 -1.96 10.75
N ASP A 126 3.56 -1.91 10.39
CA ASP A 126 4.54 -0.99 10.96
C ASP A 126 4.25 0.49 10.59
N VAL A 127 3.34 0.75 9.63
CA VAL A 127 2.89 2.13 9.34
C VAL A 127 1.76 2.59 10.26
N PHE A 128 1.10 1.69 11.00
CA PHE A 128 -0.08 2.04 11.81
C PHE A 128 0.29 2.56 13.20
N VAL A 129 -0.69 3.20 13.84
CA VAL A 129 -0.65 3.56 15.27
C VAL A 129 -0.69 2.30 16.15
N ASP A 130 -1.54 1.34 15.79
CA ASP A 130 -1.71 0.11 16.56
C ASP A 130 -0.63 -0.92 16.17
N GLU A 131 0.13 -1.41 17.15
CA GLU A 131 1.17 -2.45 16.92
C GLU A 131 0.61 -3.77 16.36
N ILE A 132 -0.67 -4.05 16.66
CA ILE A 132 -1.42 -5.20 16.17
C ILE A 132 -2.75 -4.69 15.58
N PRO A 133 -2.81 -4.45 14.26
CA PRO A 133 -4.02 -3.94 13.60
C PRO A 133 -5.14 -4.99 13.60
N VAL A 134 -6.35 -4.58 13.19
CA VAL A 134 -7.51 -5.49 13.10
C VAL A 134 -7.57 -6.12 11.72
N MET A 135 -7.80 -7.43 11.65
CA MET A 135 -8.21 -8.06 10.41
C MET A 135 -9.73 -8.01 10.28
N HIS A 136 -10.21 -7.57 9.12
CA HIS A 136 -11.63 -7.43 8.84
C HIS A 136 -12.00 -7.97 7.45
N TYR A 137 -13.28 -7.86 7.09
CA TYR A 137 -13.74 -8.06 5.72
C TYR A 137 -13.58 -6.76 4.91
N GLN A 138 -13.39 -6.89 3.61
CA GLN A 138 -13.26 -5.78 2.69
C GLN A 138 -14.66 -5.19 2.43
N GLU A 139 -14.92 -3.97 2.93
CA GLU A 139 -16.25 -3.33 2.93
C GLU A 139 -16.78 -2.94 1.55
N ILE A 140 -15.91 -2.52 0.63
CA ILE A 140 -16.29 -2.09 -0.72
C ILE A 140 -16.81 -3.27 -1.54
N ILE A 141 -16.02 -4.33 -1.65
CA ILE A 141 -16.33 -5.48 -2.50
C ILE A 141 -17.35 -6.42 -1.85
N ALA A 142 -17.47 -6.42 -0.51
CA ALA A 142 -18.53 -7.15 0.19
C ALA A 142 -19.93 -6.74 -0.27
N GLY A 143 -20.11 -5.48 -0.70
CA GLY A 143 -21.37 -5.00 -1.27
C GLY A 143 -21.75 -5.70 -2.58
N THR A 144 -20.78 -6.26 -3.30
CA THR A 144 -20.97 -6.91 -4.61
C THR A 144 -20.95 -8.43 -4.51
N VAL A 145 -19.98 -9.01 -3.79
CA VAL A 145 -19.75 -10.47 -3.75
C VAL A 145 -20.17 -11.13 -2.43
N GLY A 146 -20.71 -10.34 -1.50
CA GLY A 146 -21.09 -10.80 -0.16
C GLY A 146 -19.91 -10.86 0.81
N ARG A 147 -20.21 -10.76 2.11
CA ARG A 147 -19.22 -10.63 3.18
C ARG A 147 -18.35 -11.87 3.40
N ASP A 148 -18.92 -13.06 3.27
CA ASP A 148 -18.24 -14.31 3.65
C ASP A 148 -16.98 -14.58 2.82
N GLY A 149 -16.93 -14.05 1.59
CA GLY A 149 -15.80 -14.19 0.67
C GLY A 149 -14.72 -13.12 0.80
N THR A 150 -14.88 -12.09 1.65
CA THR A 150 -14.05 -10.87 1.60
C THR A 150 -13.21 -10.64 2.85
N TYR A 151 -13.10 -11.63 3.73
CA TYR A 151 -12.22 -11.56 4.91
C TYR A 151 -10.73 -11.54 4.52
N GLY A 152 -9.96 -10.68 5.18
CA GLY A 152 -8.50 -10.61 5.05
C GLY A 152 -7.90 -9.21 5.00
N THR A 153 -8.72 -8.16 5.06
CA THR A 153 -8.27 -6.75 5.05
C THR A 153 -7.64 -6.35 6.37
N ILE A 154 -6.69 -5.42 6.36
CA ILE A 154 -6.07 -4.88 7.58
C ILE A 154 -6.54 -3.45 7.83
N TYR A 155 -7.20 -3.21 8.95
CA TYR A 155 -7.69 -1.88 9.33
C TYR A 155 -6.74 -1.19 10.28
N GLY A 156 -6.47 0.09 10.04
CA GLY A 156 -5.65 0.90 10.90
C GLY A 156 -5.47 2.34 10.43
N ARG A 157 -5.29 3.23 11.41
CA ARG A 157 -4.84 4.61 11.16
C ARG A 157 -3.33 4.64 11.03
N VAL A 158 -2.82 5.24 9.96
CA VAL A 158 -1.39 5.48 9.76
C VAL A 158 -0.87 6.40 10.87
N SER A 159 0.29 6.07 11.43
CA SER A 159 0.91 6.82 12.52
C SER A 159 1.49 8.14 12.03
N LYS A 160 1.48 9.15 12.90
CA LYS A 160 2.10 10.45 12.63
C LYS A 160 3.61 10.30 12.50
N ASN A 161 4.12 10.51 11.29
CA ASN A 161 5.53 10.48 10.96
C ASN A 161 5.80 11.32 9.70
N PRO A 162 7.01 11.88 9.55
CA PRO A 162 7.48 12.34 8.25
C PRO A 162 7.46 11.19 7.25
N PHE A 163 7.10 11.49 6.00
CA PHE A 163 7.06 10.48 4.94
C PHE A 163 7.53 11.04 3.60
N THR A 164 7.94 10.13 2.73
CA THR A 164 8.15 10.37 1.31
C THR A 164 7.00 9.74 0.55
N TYR A 165 6.44 10.46 -0.42
CA TYR A 165 5.56 9.89 -1.43
C TYR A 165 6.29 9.73 -2.76
N LEU A 166 5.93 8.70 -3.51
CA LEU A 166 6.47 8.42 -4.84
C LEU A 166 5.38 7.83 -5.74
N ARG A 167 5.30 8.32 -6.97
CA ARG A 167 4.62 7.64 -8.06
C ARG A 167 5.58 7.48 -9.23
N ILE A 168 5.60 6.28 -9.79
CA ILE A 168 6.18 5.98 -11.10
C ILE A 168 5.01 5.75 -12.05
N SER A 169 5.14 6.23 -13.29
CA SER A 169 4.24 5.93 -14.40
C SER A 169 5.04 5.78 -15.69
N THR A 170 4.36 5.46 -16.79
CA THR A 170 4.93 5.39 -18.13
C THR A 170 4.24 6.39 -19.05
N ASP A 171 5.05 7.19 -19.74
CA ASP A 171 4.60 7.89 -20.93
C ASP A 171 4.77 6.95 -22.13
N ASP A 172 3.71 6.21 -22.43
CA ASP A 172 3.70 5.22 -23.49
C ASP A 172 3.83 5.85 -24.90
N LEU A 173 3.46 7.13 -25.05
CA LEU A 173 3.56 7.84 -26.32
C LEU A 173 5.01 8.22 -26.63
N GLU A 174 5.75 8.65 -25.62
CA GLU A 174 7.17 8.98 -25.76
C GLU A 174 8.11 7.79 -25.47
N GLY A 175 7.58 6.68 -24.95
CA GLY A 175 8.33 5.50 -24.55
C GLY A 175 9.28 5.79 -23.37
N ARG A 176 8.81 6.57 -22.39
CA ARG A 176 9.62 7.01 -21.24
C ARG A 176 8.98 6.61 -19.92
N ILE A 177 9.82 6.45 -18.90
CA ILE A 177 9.36 6.37 -17.51
C ILE A 177 9.33 7.79 -16.93
N THR A 178 8.21 8.11 -16.28
CA THR A 178 7.99 9.38 -15.58
C THR A 178 7.72 9.10 -14.11
N ALA A 179 8.04 10.07 -13.25
CA ALA A 179 7.78 9.94 -11.83
C ALA A 179 7.57 11.30 -11.17
N TYR A 180 6.91 11.31 -10.02
CA TYR A 180 6.98 12.42 -9.08
C TYR A 180 7.30 11.92 -7.68
N VAL A 181 8.08 12.72 -6.95
CA VAL A 181 8.51 12.43 -5.59
C VAL A 181 8.45 13.70 -4.75
N GLY A 182 8.18 13.55 -3.47
CA GLY A 182 8.26 14.64 -2.51
C GLY A 182 8.04 14.15 -1.09
N GLU A 183 8.00 15.07 -0.15
CA GLU A 183 7.89 14.77 1.27
C GLU A 183 6.72 15.50 1.92
N GLY A 184 6.23 14.93 3.02
CA GLY A 184 5.19 15.49 3.85
C GLY A 184 5.24 14.94 5.26
N VAL A 185 4.16 15.16 6.01
CA VAL A 185 3.98 14.61 7.36
C VAL A 185 2.59 14.01 7.48
N PHE A 186 2.50 12.76 7.97
CA PHE A 186 1.24 12.23 8.48
C PHE A 186 0.87 12.94 9.78
N THR A 187 -0.37 13.37 9.95
CA THR A 187 -0.82 14.11 11.13
C THR A 187 -1.68 13.26 12.07
N ASP A 188 -2.02 13.83 13.23
CA ASP A 188 -2.93 13.20 14.21
C ASP A 188 -4.39 13.67 14.07
N ASP A 189 -4.70 14.31 12.95
CA ASP A 189 -6.04 14.78 12.65
C ASP A 189 -7.02 13.58 12.58
N PRO A 190 -8.20 13.70 13.20
CA PRO A 190 -9.15 12.58 13.30
C PRO A 190 -9.86 12.32 11.98
N ILE A 191 -10.05 11.04 11.66
CA ILE A 191 -10.92 10.55 10.59
C ILE A 191 -11.66 9.32 11.11
N ASP A 192 -12.97 9.28 10.87
CA ASP A 192 -13.79 8.08 11.08
C ASP A 192 -14.06 7.41 9.73
N THR A 193 -13.32 6.34 9.44
CA THR A 193 -13.44 5.56 8.21
C THR A 193 -12.89 4.15 8.41
N PHE A 194 -13.07 3.29 7.41
CA PHE A 194 -12.57 1.92 7.38
C PHE A 194 -11.22 1.81 6.65
N GLY A 195 -10.67 0.60 6.57
CA GLY A 195 -9.45 0.34 5.81
C GLY A 195 -8.19 0.94 6.44
N GLY A 196 -7.27 1.36 5.60
CA GLY A 196 -5.97 1.90 5.96
C GLY A 196 -5.92 3.36 5.56
N TYR A 197 -5.83 4.26 6.54
CA TYR A 197 -6.12 5.67 6.29
C TYR A 197 -5.25 6.61 7.14
N GLY A 198 -5.13 7.86 6.71
CA GLY A 198 -4.47 8.90 7.47
C GLY A 198 -4.69 10.28 6.86
N VAL A 199 -4.42 11.31 7.66
CA VAL A 199 -4.32 12.69 7.15
C VAL A 199 -2.85 12.99 6.90
N VAL A 200 -2.57 13.62 5.77
CA VAL A 200 -1.24 14.14 5.43
C VAL A 200 -1.29 15.65 5.36
N GLU A 201 -0.14 16.26 5.63
CA GLU A 201 0.17 17.64 5.29
C GLU A 201 1.36 17.64 4.33
N VAL A 202 1.15 18.20 3.13
CA VAL A 202 2.16 18.29 2.07
C VAL A 202 2.33 19.77 1.71
N PRO A 203 3.55 20.33 1.72
CA PRO A 203 3.78 21.70 1.30
C PRO A 203 3.30 21.93 -0.14
N ARG A 204 2.57 23.02 -0.39
CA ARG A 204 2.03 23.36 -1.71
C ARG A 204 1.21 22.22 -2.32
N PHE A 205 0.37 21.56 -1.52
CA PHE A 205 -0.35 20.36 -1.96
C PHE A 205 -1.25 20.62 -3.18
N GLN A 206 -1.88 21.80 -3.25
CA GLN A 206 -2.69 22.16 -4.43
C GLN A 206 -1.88 22.23 -5.72
N GLU A 207 -0.61 22.68 -5.66
CA GLU A 207 0.29 22.68 -6.82
C GLU A 207 0.67 21.25 -7.22
N LEU A 208 0.91 20.37 -6.24
CA LEU A 208 1.15 18.94 -6.49
C LEU A 208 -0.06 18.28 -7.17
N LEU A 209 -1.28 18.50 -6.64
CA LEU A 209 -2.50 17.92 -7.21
C LEU A 209 -2.76 18.42 -8.63
N ALA A 210 -2.53 19.70 -8.91
CA ALA A 210 -2.60 20.25 -10.26
C ALA A 210 -1.58 19.57 -11.18
N TYR A 211 -0.32 19.44 -10.74
CA TYR A 211 0.73 18.75 -11.49
C TYR A 211 0.35 17.31 -11.83
N ILE A 212 -0.14 16.54 -10.84
CA ILE A 212 -0.59 15.15 -11.01
C ILE A 212 -1.64 15.06 -12.12
N CYS A 213 -2.68 15.89 -12.05
CA CYS A 213 -3.78 15.89 -13.02
C CYS A 213 -3.34 16.34 -14.41
N GLU A 214 -2.55 17.41 -14.51
CA GLU A 214 -2.09 17.97 -15.79
C GLU A 214 -1.13 17.04 -16.54
N HIS A 215 -0.43 16.17 -15.81
CA HIS A 215 0.54 15.23 -16.38
C HIS A 215 0.01 13.78 -16.43
N GLY A 216 -1.26 13.55 -16.10
CA GLY A 216 -1.93 12.26 -16.31
C GLY A 216 -1.47 11.13 -15.38
N TYR A 217 -0.97 11.46 -14.18
CA TYR A 217 -0.60 10.44 -13.20
C TYR A 217 -1.83 9.76 -12.59
N GLU A 218 -1.68 8.49 -12.24
CA GLU A 218 -2.72 7.67 -11.64
C GLU A 218 -2.99 8.07 -10.18
N HIS A 219 -4.16 7.65 -9.66
CA HIS A 219 -4.62 8.01 -8.31
C HIS A 219 -3.79 7.37 -7.18
N HIS A 220 -3.26 6.15 -7.42
CA HIS A 220 -2.41 5.45 -6.48
C HIS A 220 -1.07 6.17 -6.30
N VAL A 221 -0.68 6.37 -5.06
CA VAL A 221 0.62 6.89 -4.67
C VAL A 221 1.25 5.98 -3.61
N THR A 222 2.55 5.77 -3.71
CA THR A 222 3.28 5.01 -2.68
C THR A 222 3.78 5.95 -1.60
N ILE A 223 3.82 5.46 -0.36
CA ILE A 223 4.32 6.19 0.81
C ILE A 223 5.32 5.34 1.59
N ASN A 224 6.28 5.99 2.23
CA ASN A 224 7.21 5.37 3.17
C ASN A 224 7.51 6.36 4.30
N GLN A 225 7.44 5.91 5.56
CA GLN A 225 7.69 6.74 6.75
C GLN A 225 9.18 7.01 7.00
N ALA A 226 9.83 7.59 5.99
CA ALA A 226 11.19 8.08 5.95
C ALA A 226 11.29 9.28 5.01
N ARG A 227 12.31 10.13 5.20
CA ARG A 227 12.66 11.23 4.30
C ARG A 227 13.78 10.80 3.37
N VAL A 228 13.41 10.36 2.17
CA VAL A 228 14.32 9.80 1.16
C VAL A 228 14.06 10.37 -0.23
N ALA A 229 13.25 11.44 -0.35
CA ALA A 229 12.89 12.00 -1.67
C ALA A 229 14.12 12.43 -2.48
N SER A 230 15.13 13.01 -1.83
CA SER A 230 16.38 13.40 -2.51
C SER A 230 17.17 12.20 -3.03
N ALA A 231 17.18 11.08 -2.31
CA ALA A 231 17.85 9.86 -2.75
C ALA A 231 17.13 9.23 -3.95
N ILE A 232 15.79 9.25 -3.94
CA ILE A 232 14.97 8.80 -5.07
C ILE A 232 15.17 9.70 -6.29
N ASP A 233 15.10 11.02 -6.12
CA ASP A 233 15.34 12.00 -7.18
C ASP A 233 16.71 11.80 -7.84
N GLU A 234 17.77 11.64 -7.03
CA GLU A 234 19.11 11.36 -7.56
C GLU A 234 19.15 10.00 -8.28
N ALA A 235 18.62 8.94 -7.68
CA ALA A 235 18.56 7.61 -8.29
C ALA A 235 17.90 7.65 -9.67
N PHE A 236 16.74 8.29 -9.76
CA PHE A 236 15.92 8.26 -10.96
C PHE A 236 16.47 9.20 -12.03
N ASN A 237 16.75 10.47 -11.70
CA ASN A 237 17.21 11.43 -12.71
C ASN A 237 18.67 11.17 -13.13
N LYS A 238 19.59 10.92 -12.19
CA LYS A 238 21.04 10.86 -12.49
C LYS A 238 21.50 9.50 -12.97
N TYR A 239 21.01 8.42 -12.37
CA TYR A 239 21.51 7.07 -12.65
C TYR A 239 20.61 6.28 -13.62
N LEU A 240 19.29 6.44 -13.52
CA LEU A 240 18.34 5.75 -14.40
C LEU A 240 17.91 6.59 -15.61
N GLY A 241 18.07 7.91 -15.55
CA GLY A 241 17.63 8.83 -16.61
C GLY A 241 16.10 8.93 -16.74
N TRP A 242 15.36 8.65 -15.67
CA TRP A 242 13.90 8.75 -15.63
C TRP A 242 13.47 10.17 -15.28
N ALA A 243 12.55 10.73 -16.07
CA ALA A 243 12.07 12.08 -15.89
C ALA A 243 11.28 12.17 -14.58
N THR A 244 11.90 12.73 -13.54
CA THR A 244 11.30 12.77 -12.19
C THR A 244 11.09 14.19 -11.73
N HIS A 245 9.84 14.53 -11.42
CA HIS A 245 9.47 15.78 -10.78
C HIS A 245 9.68 15.69 -9.27
N TYR A 246 10.64 16.46 -8.75
CA TYR A 246 10.83 16.60 -7.31
C TYR A 246 10.03 17.80 -6.78
N HIS A 247 8.87 17.51 -6.18
CA HIS A 247 8.03 18.46 -5.48
C HIS A 247 8.65 18.82 -4.11
N LYS A 248 8.79 20.13 -3.84
CA LYS A 248 9.44 20.68 -2.63
C LYS A 248 8.52 21.56 -1.80
#